data_AF-A0A967UDG8-F1
#
_entry.id   AF-A0A967UDG8-F1
#
_cell.length_a   1.000
_cell.length_b   1.000
_cell.length_c   1.000
_cell.angle_alpha   90.00
_cell.angle_beta   90.00
_cell.angle_gamma   90.00
#
_symmetry.space_group_name_H-M   'P 1'
#
loop_
_entity.id
_entity.type
_entity.pdbx_description
1 polymer ?
#
loop_
_entity_poly.entity_id
_entity_poly.type
_entity_poly.pdbx_seq_one_letter_code
_entity_poly.pdbx_strand_id
1 'polypeptide(L)' 'GEGDFTKIPNGLPGVEERFRLIYHGAMGEGRLGLNRFVEITATTPAKMFGMYPKKGTIAIGSDADIVVFDPD' A
#
# COMPACT_ATOMS: atom_id res chain seq x y z
N GLY A 1 27.15 2.43 14.17
CA GLY A 1 27.10 1.66 12.92
C GLY A 1 28.48 1.43 12.35
N GLU A 2 29.27 2.48 12.12
CA GLU A 2 30.64 2.33 11.62
C GLU A 2 31.47 1.44 12.58
N GLY A 3 32.01 0.34 12.04
CA GLY A 3 32.76 -0.68 12.78
C GLY A 3 31.94 -1.71 13.58
N ASP A 4 30.62 -1.55 13.72
CA ASP A 4 29.73 -2.46 14.48
C ASP A 4 28.28 -2.34 13.98
N PHE A 5 27.84 -3.33 13.20
CA PHE A 5 26.51 -3.32 12.56
C PHE A 5 25.36 -3.37 13.57
N THR A 6 25.57 -3.89 14.78
CA THR A 6 24.53 -3.98 15.81
C THR A 6 24.09 -2.60 16.32
N LYS A 7 24.94 -1.58 16.12
CA LYS A 7 24.69 -0.18 16.47
C LYS A 7 24.18 0.65 15.29
N ILE A 8 23.74 0.04 14.20
CA ILE A 8 23.07 0.77 13.12
C ILE A 8 21.62 1.02 13.58
N PRO A 9 21.14 2.28 13.62
CA PRO A 9 19.73 2.54 13.86
C PRO A 9 18.91 2.04 12.67
N ASN A 10 18.13 0.98 12.88
CA ASN A 10 17.37 0.33 11.81
C ASN A 10 16.12 1.13 11.45
N GLY A 11 16.00 1.49 10.18
CA GLY A 11 14.84 2.17 9.62
C GLY A 11 15.14 2.63 8.20
N LEU A 12 14.13 2.59 7.34
CA LEU A 12 14.20 3.07 5.96
C LEU A 12 12.96 3.93 5.67
N PRO A 13 13.09 5.02 4.90
CA PRO A 13 11.92 5.72 4.39
C PRO A 13 11.17 4.84 3.38
N GLY A 14 9.87 5.09 3.22
CA GLY A 14 9.08 4.35 2.24
C GLY A 14 7.58 4.60 2.23
N VAL A 15 7.06 5.41 3.16
CA VAL A 15 5.62 5.69 3.25
C VAL A 15 5.06 6.29 1.96
N GLU A 16 5.77 7.24 1.36
CA GLU A 16 5.41 7.90 0.10
C GLU A 16 5.56 6.95 -1.09
N GLU A 17 6.71 6.27 -1.18
CA GLU A 17 7.07 5.42 -2.32
C GLU A 17 6.26 4.13 -2.41
N ARG A 18 5.74 3.64 -1.28
CA ARG A 18 5.06 2.35 -1.18
C ARG A 18 3.99 2.16 -2.26
N PHE A 19 3.17 3.17 -2.52
CA PHE A 19 2.07 3.05 -3.46
C PHE A 19 2.55 2.84 -4.90
N ARG A 20 3.49 3.68 -5.35
CA ARG A 20 4.03 3.64 -6.72
C ARG A 20 4.88 2.39 -6.97
N LEU A 21 5.73 2.01 -6.01
CA LEU A 21 6.58 0.82 -6.15
C LEU A 21 5.77 -0.47 -6.24
N ILE A 22 4.73 -0.61 -5.42
CA ILE A 22 3.85 -1.78 -5.48
C ILE A 22 3.04 -1.75 -6.78
N TYR A 23 2.53 -0.58 -7.22
CA TYR A 23 1.82 -0.47 -8.49
C TYR A 23 2.70 -0.91 -9.68
N HIS A 24 3.92 -0.38 -9.77
CA HIS A 24 4.88 -0.73 -10.82
C HIS A 24 5.21 -2.23 -10.79
N GLY A 25 5.49 -2.81 -9.62
CA GLY A 25 5.75 -4.26 -9.52
C GLY A 25 4.52 -5.12 -9.83
N ALA A 26 3.32 -4.65 -9.52
CA ALA A 26 2.06 -5.35 -9.75
C ALA A 26 1.65 -5.32 -11.24
N MET A 27 1.82 -4.18 -11.92
CA MET A 27 1.39 -3.94 -13.30
C MET A 27 2.50 -4.17 -14.32
N GLY A 28 3.73 -3.72 -14.05
CA GLY A 28 4.83 -3.69 -15.01
C GLY A 28 5.27 -5.06 -15.52
N GLU A 29 5.02 -6.11 -14.75
CA GLU A 29 5.22 -7.50 -15.19
C GLU A 29 3.91 -8.30 -15.31
N GLY A 30 2.75 -7.64 -15.23
CA GLY A 30 1.43 -8.28 -15.30
C GLY A 30 1.14 -9.30 -14.19
N ARG A 31 1.88 -9.25 -13.07
CA ARG A 31 1.89 -10.32 -12.05
C ARG A 31 0.63 -10.40 -11.19
N LEU A 32 -0.05 -9.28 -10.94
CA LEU A 32 -1.10 -9.19 -9.92
C LEU A 32 -2.44 -8.62 -10.42
N GLY A 33 -2.41 -7.67 -11.36
CA GLY A 33 -3.62 -6.95 -11.80
C GLY A 33 -4.13 -5.90 -10.79
N LEU A 34 -4.95 -4.96 -11.26
CA LEU A 34 -5.35 -3.76 -10.49
C LEU A 34 -6.14 -4.10 -9.22
N ASN A 35 -7.09 -5.04 -9.29
CA ASN A 35 -7.89 -5.43 -8.13
C ASN A 35 -7.03 -6.03 -7.02
N ARG A 36 -6.02 -6.82 -7.38
CA ARG A 36 -5.09 -7.39 -6.40
C ARG A 36 -4.20 -6.32 -5.79
N PHE A 37 -3.78 -5.32 -6.58
CA PHE A 37 -3.08 -4.14 -6.06
C PHE A 37 -3.91 -3.39 -5.00
N VAL A 38 -5.18 -3.10 -5.28
CA VAL A 38 -6.10 -2.48 -4.30
C VAL A 38 -6.28 -3.37 -3.07
N GLU A 39 -6.41 -4.68 -3.27
CA GLU A 39 -6.61 -5.64 -2.20
C GLU A 39 -5.45 -5.64 -1.20
N ILE A 40 -4.20 -5.65 -1.67
CA ILE A 40 -3.02 -5.73 -0.78
C ILE A 40 -2.64 -4.37 -0.18
N THR A 41 -2.99 -3.26 -0.83
CA THR A 41 -2.61 -1.91 -0.37
C THR A 41 -3.67 -1.25 0.51
N ALA A 42 -4.96 -1.60 0.36
CA ALA A 42 -6.05 -0.94 1.05
C ALA A 42 -7.05 -1.93 1.69
N THR A 43 -7.67 -2.82 0.92
CA THR A 43 -8.82 -3.62 1.39
C THR A 43 -8.43 -4.65 2.46
N THR A 44 -7.32 -5.38 2.28
CA THR A 44 -6.87 -6.39 3.23
C THR A 44 -6.42 -5.77 4.55
N PRO A 45 -5.58 -4.71 4.58
CA PRO A 45 -5.28 -4.00 5.83
C PRO A 45 -6.55 -3.52 6.55
N ALA A 46 -7.51 -2.93 5.83
CA ALA A 46 -8.76 -2.48 6.45
C ALA A 46 -9.54 -3.64 7.10
N LYS A 47 -9.60 -4.81 6.47
CA LYS A 47 -10.22 -6.01 7.06
C LYS A 47 -9.44 -6.52 8.29
N MET A 48 -8.12 -6.63 8.18
CA MET A 48 -7.25 -7.15 9.24
C MET A 48 -7.32 -6.30 10.52
N PHE A 49 -7.45 -4.98 10.38
CA PHE A 49 -7.53 -4.05 11.50
C PHE A 49 -8.98 -3.71 11.91
N GLY A 50 -9.99 -4.44 11.40
CA GLY A 50 -11.39 -4.25 11.79
C GLY A 50 -12.02 -2.92 11.32
N MET A 51 -11.43 -2.29 10.30
CA MET A 51 -11.88 -1.01 9.75
C MET A 51 -12.76 -1.13 8.50
N TYR A 52 -12.88 -2.32 7.91
CA TYR A 52 -13.75 -2.56 6.75
C TYR A 52 -15.23 -2.66 7.19
N PRO A 53 -16.21 -2.06 6.48
CA PRO A 53 -16.08 -1.34 5.20
C PRO A 53 -15.80 0.16 5.35
N LYS A 54 -15.66 0.69 6.57
CA LYS A 54 -15.41 2.13 6.78
C LYS A 54 -14.16 2.63 6.03
N LYS A 55 -13.11 1.80 5.92
CA LYS A 55 -11.90 2.04 5.12
C LYS A 55 -11.68 0.94 4.07
N GLY A 56 -10.89 1.24 3.04
CA GLY A 56 -10.36 0.25 2.10
C GLY A 56 -11.32 -0.23 1.01
N THR A 57 -12.44 0.49 0.79
CA THR A 57 -13.40 0.23 -0.30
C THR A 57 -14.08 1.53 -0.73
N ILE A 58 -14.57 1.55 -1.97
CA ILE A 58 -15.44 2.61 -2.50
C ILE A 58 -16.86 2.07 -2.48
N ALA A 59 -17.62 2.42 -1.45
CA ALA A 59 -19.01 2.03 -1.28
C ALA A 59 -19.78 3.08 -0.47
N ILE A 60 -21.11 3.13 -0.66
CA ILE A 60 -21.99 4.00 0.12
C ILE A 60 -21.77 3.75 1.61
N GLY A 61 -21.56 4.83 2.38
CA GLY A 61 -21.31 4.78 3.82
C GLY A 61 -19.86 4.54 4.25
N SER A 62 -18.92 4.37 3.31
CA SER A 62 -17.48 4.32 3.60
C SER A 62 -16.90 5.74 3.74
N ASP A 63 -15.77 5.88 4.42
CA ASP A 63 -15.05 7.16 4.48
C ASP A 63 -14.52 7.53 3.09
N ALA A 64 -14.51 8.83 2.78
CA ALA A 64 -14.11 9.37 1.48
C ALA A 64 -12.58 9.47 1.29
N ASP A 65 -11.84 8.43 1.66
CA ASP A 65 -10.39 8.33 1.47
C ASP A 65 -10.10 7.79 0.06
N ILE A 66 -10.01 8.68 -0.93
CA ILE A 66 -9.91 8.33 -2.35
C ILE A 66 -8.59 8.85 -2.92
N VAL A 67 -7.90 8.00 -3.70
CA VAL A 67 -6.73 8.37 -4.50
C VAL A 67 -7.13 8.39 -5.97
N VAL A 68 -6.95 9.54 -6.62
CA VAL A 68 -6.96 9.62 -8.08
C VAL A 68 -5.55 9.33 -8.55
N PHE A 69 -5.39 8.27 -9.33
CA PHE A 69 -4.09 7.76 -9.75
C PHE A 69 -4.02 7.71 -11.26
N ASP A 70 -3.03 8.41 -11.82
CA ASP A 70 -2.69 8.36 -13.24
C ASP A 70 -1.71 7.20 -13.47
N PRO A 71 -2.07 6.19 -14.28
CA PRO A 71 -1.21 5.06 -14.56
C PRO A 71 -0.11 5.33 -15.59
N ASP A 72 -0.17 6.46 -16.31
CA ASP A 72 0.67 6.78 -17.48
C ASP A 72 1.68 7.93 -17.23
#